data_AF-A0A3B5A5G1-F1
#
_entry.id   AF-A0A3B5A5G1-F1
#
_cell.length_a   1.000
_cell.length_b   1.000
_cell.length_c   1.000
_cell.angle_alpha   90.00
_cell.angle_beta   90.00
_cell.angle_gamma   90.00
#
_symmetry.space_group_name_H-M   'P 1'
#
loop_
_entity.id
_entity.type
_entity.pdbx_description
1 polymer ?
#
loop_
_entity_poly.entity_id
_entity_poly.type
_entity_poly.pdbx_seq_one_letter_code
_entity_poly.pdbx_strand_id
1 'polypeptide(L)'
;MKLSVLLLPTLLALASAALQDIDKRTEQRNVSPQSLVLKGSPQASTTHASILSLSRTKQKRPVQSSSVVTDDGSILEWAIWNNSLPNDTVSIYNDYVSRVDYICKYNCEVGFYTPSLGPYCNYPLKGKAYQGSPFQILVNKDNFEILEWKDGSSGSVPKSAFRTCPGEEVYVGKNKYGLGKVVTKDKVFYLPWKDSEYSYKGYKVLTINENIISQQIDNVVYYTDKSKIISYPPEIIRETAITNYECSPVVKTDSLSKTYQVEQTWDNTYSVKFGVKTSIKAGIPFITEAGVEISTDVTLQFTRRGSVVESIIDKVSVQINAPPNRTCTATMMRYKYKLNVPFTARLSRTYGNGEVKTLYITGTYDSIQVGEVRAVVHRCELVTNANPCP
;
A
#
# COMPACT_ATOMS: atom_id res chain seq x y z
N MET A 1 -6.11 45.52 -28.60
CA MET A 1 -6.59 46.11 -27.33
C MET A 1 -7.47 45.08 -26.63
N LYS A 2 -6.95 44.39 -25.60
CA LYS A 2 -7.67 43.90 -24.42
C LYS A 2 -6.69 43.13 -23.53
N LEU A 3 -6.41 43.73 -22.38
CA LEU A 3 -5.69 43.21 -21.23
C LEU A 3 -6.48 42.08 -20.54
N SER A 4 -5.77 41.14 -19.94
CA SER A 4 -6.16 40.42 -18.71
C SER A 4 -4.86 39.85 -18.12
N VAL A 5 -4.16 40.59 -17.25
CA VAL A 5 -4.32 40.64 -15.78
C VAL A 5 -4.08 39.27 -15.15
N LEU A 6 -2.81 39.02 -14.81
CA LEU A 6 -2.41 38.00 -13.84
C LEU A 6 -2.80 38.48 -12.43
N LEU A 7 -3.56 37.67 -11.71
CA LEU A 7 -3.76 37.79 -10.26
C LEU A 7 -2.85 36.78 -9.55
N LEU A 8 -1.81 37.27 -8.87
CA LEU A 8 -1.12 36.53 -7.81
C LEU A 8 -1.89 36.72 -6.49
N PRO A 9 -2.17 35.67 -5.71
CA PRO A 9 -2.58 35.84 -4.33
C PRO A 9 -1.34 35.98 -3.43
N THR A 10 -1.21 37.16 -2.82
CA THR A 10 -0.33 37.46 -1.70
C THR A 10 -0.85 36.77 -0.44
N LEU A 11 -0.11 35.80 0.11
CA LEU A 11 -0.39 35.26 1.45
C LEU A 11 0.29 36.16 2.50
N LEU A 12 -0.52 36.83 3.31
CA LEU A 12 -0.11 37.54 4.52
C LEU A 12 0.47 36.55 5.54
N ALA A 13 1.70 36.82 6.01
CA ALA A 13 2.22 36.26 7.25
C ALA A 13 1.68 37.07 8.43
N LEU A 14 0.93 36.44 9.32
CA LEU A 14 0.67 36.95 10.67
C LEU A 14 1.41 36.06 11.66
N ALA A 15 2.46 36.63 12.24
CA ALA A 15 3.12 36.10 13.42
C ALA A 15 2.60 36.81 14.68
N SER A 16 2.76 36.12 15.81
CA SER A 16 2.85 36.58 17.21
C SER A 16 1.58 36.65 18.08
N ALA A 17 1.54 35.76 19.09
CA ALA A 17 1.48 36.05 20.55
C ALA A 17 1.21 34.70 21.28
N ALA A 18 2.18 34.08 21.97
CA ALA A 18 2.68 34.34 23.32
C ALA A 18 1.86 33.68 24.45
N LEU A 19 2.61 32.98 25.32
CA LEU A 19 2.31 32.17 26.50
C LEU A 19 1.33 32.79 27.52
N GLN A 20 0.53 31.94 28.19
CA GLN A 20 0.16 32.09 29.61
C GLN A 20 -0.23 30.75 30.25
N ASP A 21 0.74 30.20 30.97
CA ASP A 21 0.68 29.62 32.32
C ASP A 21 -0.70 29.37 32.97
N ILE A 22 -1.01 28.10 33.29
CA ILE A 22 -1.79 27.73 34.49
C ILE A 22 -1.19 26.45 35.10
N ASP A 23 -0.64 26.64 36.29
CA ASP A 23 -0.11 25.66 37.23
C ASP A 23 -1.21 25.05 38.14
N LYS A 24 -0.87 23.90 38.76
CA LYS A 24 -1.39 23.25 39.98
C LYS A 24 -2.53 22.22 39.91
N ARG A 25 -2.15 20.95 40.05
CA ARG A 25 -2.30 20.12 41.28
C ARG A 25 -1.45 18.83 41.14
N THR A 26 -0.39 18.59 41.94
CA THR A 26 -0.40 17.94 43.29
C THR A 26 -1.23 16.65 43.25
N GLU A 27 -0.76 15.42 43.50
CA GLU A 27 0.30 14.82 44.31
C GLU A 27 0.28 13.31 43.91
N GLN A 28 1.38 12.56 43.81
CA GLN A 28 1.94 11.84 44.94
C GLN A 28 3.30 11.22 44.58
N ARG A 29 4.21 11.37 45.54
CA ARG A 29 5.55 10.81 45.64
C ARG A 29 5.51 9.27 45.66
N ASN A 30 6.52 8.65 45.03
CA ASN A 30 7.50 7.89 45.79
C ASN A 30 8.88 7.91 45.09
N VAL A 31 9.86 8.32 45.90
CA VAL A 31 11.29 8.56 45.66
C VAL A 31 12.00 7.29 46.15
N SER A 32 12.72 6.52 45.30
CA SER A 32 14.17 6.63 45.00
C SER A 32 14.96 5.47 45.69
N PRO A 33 16.30 5.36 45.58
CA PRO A 33 17.12 5.02 44.41
C PRO A 33 18.12 3.87 44.71
N GLN A 34 18.91 3.46 43.70
CA GLN A 34 20.37 3.14 43.72
C GLN A 34 20.68 2.17 42.55
N SER A 35 21.33 2.61 41.47
CA SER A 35 22.78 2.72 41.23
C SER A 35 23.56 1.41 41.40
N LEU A 36 24.16 0.88 40.32
CA LEU A 36 25.61 0.72 40.16
C LEU A 36 25.97 0.01 38.83
N VAL A 37 26.99 0.58 38.20
CA VAL A 37 27.72 0.12 37.01
C VAL A 37 28.82 -0.86 37.47
N LEU A 38 29.10 -1.95 36.73
CA LEU A 38 30.40 -2.24 36.09
C LEU A 38 30.54 -3.68 35.54
N LYS A 39 30.96 -3.72 34.27
CA LYS A 39 31.83 -4.66 33.52
C LYS A 39 32.31 -5.97 34.19
N GLY A 40 32.26 -7.05 33.40
CA GLY A 40 33.17 -8.20 33.54
C GLY A 40 32.86 -9.37 32.59
N SER A 41 33.71 -9.56 31.58
CA SER A 41 33.99 -10.81 30.84
C SER A 41 35.52 -10.99 30.97
N PRO A 42 36.17 -12.20 30.95
CA PRO A 42 35.96 -13.25 29.93
C PRO A 42 36.35 -14.72 30.26
N GLN A 43 36.19 -15.60 29.24
CA GLN A 43 36.85 -16.90 28.97
C GLN A 43 36.51 -18.11 29.87
N ALA A 44 36.54 -19.40 29.46
CA ALA A 44 36.57 -20.12 28.18
C ALA A 44 36.37 -21.65 28.46
N SER A 45 35.96 -22.40 27.41
CA SER A 45 36.33 -23.80 27.10
C SER A 45 35.60 -25.03 27.70
N THR A 46 34.82 -25.67 26.79
CA THR A 46 34.78 -27.10 26.38
C THR A 46 34.53 -28.24 27.41
N THR A 47 33.46 -29.03 27.22
CA THR A 47 33.46 -30.34 26.50
C THR A 47 32.09 -31.07 26.51
N HIS A 48 31.76 -31.64 25.33
CA HIS A 48 30.88 -32.78 24.98
C HIS A 48 29.73 -33.26 25.88
N ALA A 49 28.50 -33.22 25.33
CA ALA A 49 27.56 -34.36 25.34
C ALA A 49 26.49 -34.18 24.26
N SER A 50 26.49 -35.06 23.26
CA SER A 50 25.44 -35.20 22.25
C SER A 50 24.23 -35.92 22.86
N ILE A 51 23.08 -35.24 22.93
CA ILE A 51 21.78 -35.88 23.17
C ILE A 51 20.86 -35.52 22.00
N LEU A 52 20.64 -36.51 21.14
CA LEU A 52 19.62 -36.48 20.09
C LEU A 52 18.24 -36.52 20.73
N SER A 53 17.63 -35.35 20.96
CA SER A 53 16.21 -35.24 21.25
C SER A 53 15.45 -34.99 19.94
N LEU A 54 14.74 -36.02 19.48
CA LEU A 54 13.78 -35.93 18.37
C LEU A 54 12.53 -35.19 18.85
N SER A 55 12.60 -33.87 18.94
CA SER A 55 11.42 -33.03 19.09
C SER A 55 10.67 -32.96 17.76
N ARG A 56 9.58 -33.71 17.66
CA ARG A 56 8.64 -33.69 16.54
C ARG A 56 7.85 -32.37 16.56
N THR A 57 8.50 -31.27 16.16
CA THR A 57 7.83 -29.99 15.97
C THR A 57 6.90 -30.10 14.76
N LYS A 58 5.59 -30.13 15.04
CA LYS A 58 4.55 -29.90 14.02
C LYS A 58 4.80 -28.52 13.41
N GLN A 59 5.45 -28.48 12.25
CA GLN A 59 5.45 -27.32 11.38
C GLN A 59 3.99 -27.06 10.98
N LYS A 60 3.34 -26.07 11.61
CA LYS A 60 2.22 -25.39 10.99
C LYS A 60 2.77 -24.74 9.72
N ARG A 61 2.55 -25.37 8.58
CA ARG A 61 2.73 -24.72 7.28
C ARG A 61 1.89 -23.46 7.30
N PRO A 62 2.45 -22.27 6.99
CA PRO A 62 1.64 -21.10 6.73
C PRO A 62 0.69 -21.47 5.58
N VAL A 63 -0.60 -21.26 5.80
CA VAL A 63 -1.60 -21.31 4.73
C VAL A 63 -1.21 -20.21 3.75
N GLN A 64 -0.50 -20.59 2.68
CA GLN A 64 -0.34 -19.76 1.50
C GLN A 64 -1.74 -19.68 0.87
N SER A 65 -2.54 -18.73 1.35
CA SER A 65 -3.66 -18.23 0.58
C SER A 65 -3.03 -17.51 -0.60
N SER A 66 -2.91 -18.21 -1.73
CA SER A 66 -2.63 -17.56 -3.01
C SER A 66 -3.90 -16.77 -3.36
N SER A 67 -4.05 -15.59 -2.76
CA SER A 67 -4.95 -14.57 -3.27
C SER A 67 -4.40 -14.20 -4.64
N VAL A 68 -4.84 -14.91 -5.67
CA VAL A 68 -4.69 -14.46 -7.05
C VAL A 68 -5.61 -13.26 -7.13
N VAL A 69 -5.09 -12.10 -6.74
CA VAL A 69 -5.82 -10.86 -6.81
C VAL A 69 -5.88 -10.46 -8.27
N THR A 70 -7.08 -10.34 -8.80
CA THR A 70 -7.32 -9.89 -10.16
C THR A 70 -6.91 -8.41 -10.28
N ASP A 71 -6.28 -8.04 -11.39
CA ASP A 71 -5.78 -6.67 -11.64
C ASP A 71 -6.90 -5.61 -11.68
N ASP A 72 -8.15 -6.07 -11.71
CA ASP A 72 -9.37 -5.26 -11.67
C ASP A 72 -9.65 -4.64 -10.29
N GLY A 73 -8.92 -5.03 -9.25
CA GLY A 73 -9.06 -4.53 -7.89
C GLY A 73 -10.35 -4.92 -7.17
N SER A 74 -10.93 -6.07 -7.54
CA SER A 74 -11.94 -6.75 -6.74
C SER A 74 -11.31 -7.59 -5.62
N ILE A 75 -12.06 -7.82 -4.55
CA ILE A 75 -11.67 -8.72 -3.45
C ILE A 75 -12.48 -10.02 -3.41
N LEU A 76 -13.16 -10.33 -4.53
CA LEU A 76 -13.78 -11.63 -4.73
C LEU A 76 -12.69 -12.68 -4.88
N GLU A 77 -12.76 -13.74 -4.08
CA GLU A 77 -11.76 -14.80 -4.09
C GLU A 77 -12.38 -16.19 -4.13
N TRP A 78 -11.65 -17.12 -4.75
CA TRP A 78 -11.96 -18.54 -4.72
C TRP A 78 -11.22 -19.21 -3.55
N ALA A 79 -11.86 -19.26 -2.39
CA ALA A 79 -11.31 -19.91 -1.20
C ALA A 79 -11.37 -21.43 -1.31
N ILE A 80 -10.31 -22.14 -0.93
CA ILE A 80 -10.29 -23.61 -0.93
C ILE A 80 -11.22 -24.11 0.19
N TRP A 81 -12.09 -25.07 -0.13
CA TRP A 81 -12.93 -25.73 0.86
C TRP A 81 -12.09 -26.47 1.91
N ASN A 82 -12.33 -26.19 3.19
CA ASN A 82 -11.60 -26.79 4.31
C ASN A 82 -12.54 -27.31 5.41
N ASN A 83 -13.54 -28.11 5.03
CA ASN A 83 -14.53 -28.75 5.91
C ASN A 83 -15.45 -27.80 6.71
N SER A 84 -15.34 -26.49 6.48
CA SER A 84 -16.22 -25.48 7.03
C SER A 84 -16.49 -24.41 5.98
N LEU A 85 -17.71 -23.86 6.01
CA LEU A 85 -18.10 -22.74 5.18
C LEU A 85 -17.33 -21.47 5.62
N PRO A 86 -16.55 -20.82 4.75
CA PRO A 86 -15.93 -19.53 5.07
C PRO A 86 -16.96 -18.45 5.36
N ASN A 87 -16.56 -17.44 6.16
CA ASN A 87 -17.34 -16.22 6.29
C ASN A 87 -17.47 -15.51 4.93
N ASP A 88 -18.54 -14.75 4.76
CA ASP A 88 -18.81 -13.97 3.55
C ASP A 88 -18.88 -14.79 2.25
N THR A 89 -19.21 -16.08 2.38
CA THR A 89 -19.44 -16.93 1.21
C THR A 89 -20.65 -16.43 0.43
N VAL A 90 -20.48 -16.28 -0.89
CA VAL A 90 -21.55 -15.84 -1.77
C VAL A 90 -22.55 -16.96 -1.99
N SER A 91 -23.82 -16.67 -1.77
CA SER A 91 -24.92 -17.63 -1.91
C SER A 91 -26.12 -17.01 -2.61
N ILE A 92 -27.02 -17.89 -3.04
CA ILE A 92 -28.38 -17.53 -3.41
C ILE A 92 -29.35 -18.37 -2.58
N TYR A 93 -30.54 -17.81 -2.34
CA TYR A 93 -31.68 -18.63 -2.01
C TYR A 93 -32.29 -19.16 -3.31
N ASN A 94 -32.38 -20.48 -3.44
CA ASN A 94 -32.95 -21.16 -4.59
C ASN A 94 -34.40 -21.51 -4.28
N ASP A 95 -35.34 -20.67 -4.75
CA ASP A 95 -36.77 -20.81 -4.49
C ASP A 95 -37.34 -22.13 -5.04
N TYR A 96 -36.80 -22.63 -6.16
CA TYR A 96 -37.31 -23.83 -6.83
C TYR A 96 -37.19 -25.10 -5.96
N VAL A 97 -36.18 -25.15 -5.10
CA VAL A 97 -35.92 -26.25 -4.16
C VAL A 97 -35.94 -25.83 -2.69
N SER A 98 -36.28 -24.57 -2.41
CA SER A 98 -36.36 -24.01 -1.06
C SER A 98 -35.11 -24.26 -0.21
N ARG A 99 -33.92 -23.95 -0.76
CA ARG A 99 -32.64 -24.08 -0.03
C ARG A 99 -31.63 -23.00 -0.41
N VAL A 100 -30.61 -22.85 0.43
CA VAL A 100 -29.44 -22.01 0.13
C VAL A 100 -28.43 -22.81 -0.67
N ASP A 101 -28.04 -22.25 -1.81
CA ASP A 101 -26.99 -22.76 -2.68
C ASP A 101 -25.81 -21.77 -2.66
N TYR A 102 -24.62 -22.27 -2.32
CA TYR A 102 -23.39 -21.50 -2.31
C TYR A 102 -22.64 -21.67 -3.63
N ILE A 103 -22.04 -20.60 -4.12
CA ILE A 103 -21.31 -20.63 -5.39
C ILE A 103 -19.98 -21.35 -5.18
N CYS A 104 -19.76 -22.44 -5.91
CA CYS A 104 -18.53 -23.20 -5.87
C CYS A 104 -17.99 -23.47 -7.27
N LYS A 105 -16.72 -23.88 -7.34
CA LYS A 105 -16.14 -24.45 -8.55
C LYS A 105 -15.27 -25.67 -8.26
N TYR A 106 -15.27 -26.61 -9.18
CA TYR A 106 -14.30 -27.68 -9.27
C TYR A 106 -13.48 -27.49 -10.55
N ASN A 107 -12.17 -27.31 -10.44
CA ASN A 107 -11.33 -26.77 -11.52
C ASN A 107 -11.87 -25.43 -12.04
N CYS A 108 -12.39 -25.40 -13.27
CA CYS A 108 -13.02 -24.23 -13.89
C CYS A 108 -14.54 -24.39 -14.06
N GLU A 109 -15.10 -25.48 -13.54
CA GLU A 109 -16.52 -25.77 -13.66
C GLU A 109 -17.28 -25.18 -12.47
N VAL A 110 -18.11 -24.18 -12.75
CA VAL A 110 -18.97 -23.55 -11.75
C VAL A 110 -20.19 -24.41 -11.48
N GLY A 111 -20.55 -24.50 -10.20
CA GLY A 111 -21.72 -25.21 -9.75
C GLY A 111 -22.25 -24.64 -8.45
N PHE A 112 -22.81 -25.52 -7.63
CA PHE A 112 -23.27 -25.16 -6.30
C PHE A 112 -22.87 -26.18 -5.22
N TYR A 113 -22.62 -25.64 -4.04
CA TYR A 113 -22.47 -26.38 -2.81
C TYR A 113 -23.71 -26.15 -1.95
N THR A 114 -24.20 -27.21 -1.32
CA THR A 114 -25.22 -27.12 -0.27
C THR A 114 -24.95 -28.20 0.77
N PRO A 115 -25.06 -27.92 2.07
CA PRO A 115 -24.78 -28.92 3.12
C PRO A 115 -25.59 -30.21 2.97
N SER A 116 -26.81 -30.12 2.43
CA SER A 116 -27.73 -31.26 2.24
C SER A 116 -27.23 -32.32 1.24
N LEU A 117 -26.29 -31.98 0.35
CA LEU A 117 -25.75 -32.89 -0.68
C LEU A 117 -24.30 -33.33 -0.37
N GLY A 118 -23.84 -33.11 0.85
CA GLY A 118 -22.48 -33.45 1.28
C GLY A 118 -21.42 -32.42 0.86
N PRO A 119 -20.15 -32.62 1.24
CA PRO A 119 -19.05 -31.68 1.05
C PRO A 119 -18.50 -31.74 -0.39
N TYR A 120 -19.37 -31.53 -1.37
CA TYR A 120 -19.04 -31.57 -2.80
C TYR A 120 -19.55 -30.33 -3.53
N CYS A 121 -18.78 -29.87 -4.51
CA CYS A 121 -19.29 -28.95 -5.52
C CYS A 121 -20.06 -29.74 -6.58
N ASN A 122 -21.35 -29.45 -6.77
CA ASN A 122 -22.18 -30.07 -7.79
C ASN A 122 -22.10 -29.22 -9.05
N TYR A 123 -21.47 -29.72 -10.12
CA TYR A 123 -21.18 -28.95 -11.33
C TYR A 123 -21.59 -29.70 -12.61
N PRO A 124 -21.97 -28.97 -13.68
CA PRO A 124 -22.35 -29.57 -14.95
C PRO A 124 -21.13 -29.74 -15.85
N LEU A 125 -21.02 -30.88 -16.54
CA LEU A 125 -19.96 -31.12 -17.53
C LEU A 125 -20.41 -32.16 -18.56
N LYS A 126 -20.27 -31.83 -19.86
CA LYS A 126 -20.41 -32.78 -20.98
C LYS A 126 -21.70 -33.63 -20.90
N GLY A 127 -22.84 -32.99 -20.64
CA GLY A 127 -24.15 -33.63 -20.61
C GLY A 127 -24.54 -34.27 -19.27
N LYS A 128 -23.65 -34.25 -18.26
CA LYS A 128 -23.91 -34.85 -16.93
C LYS A 128 -23.65 -33.88 -15.80
N ALA A 129 -24.23 -34.16 -14.64
CA ALA A 129 -23.89 -33.50 -13.38
C ALA A 129 -22.90 -34.37 -12.60
N TYR A 130 -21.90 -33.73 -12.00
CA TYR A 130 -20.82 -34.37 -11.26
C TYR A 130 -20.65 -33.73 -9.88
N GLN A 131 -20.06 -34.49 -8.97
CA GLN A 131 -19.64 -34.04 -7.65
C GLN A 131 -18.12 -33.96 -7.58
N GLY A 132 -17.59 -32.79 -7.24
CA GLY A 132 -16.16 -32.51 -7.19
C GLY A 132 -15.65 -32.23 -5.78
N SER A 133 -14.51 -32.81 -5.44
CA SER A 133 -13.72 -32.52 -4.23
C SER A 133 -12.23 -32.82 -4.48
N PRO A 134 -11.29 -32.03 -3.93
CA PRO A 134 -11.50 -30.75 -3.25
C PRO A 134 -12.03 -29.69 -4.22
N PHE A 135 -12.76 -28.71 -3.71
CA PHE A 135 -13.35 -27.64 -4.51
C PHE A 135 -13.06 -26.26 -3.90
N GLN A 136 -13.34 -25.21 -4.66
CA GLN A 136 -13.23 -23.83 -4.19
C GLN A 136 -14.62 -23.20 -4.07
N ILE A 137 -14.78 -22.27 -3.14
CA ILE A 137 -16.02 -21.56 -2.90
C ILE A 137 -15.80 -20.06 -3.09
N LEU A 138 -16.80 -19.36 -3.62
CA LEU A 138 -16.68 -17.93 -3.89
C LEU A 138 -16.93 -17.14 -2.61
N VAL A 139 -15.98 -16.29 -2.24
CA VAL A 139 -16.05 -15.44 -1.05
C VAL A 139 -15.97 -13.98 -1.49
N ASN A 140 -16.87 -13.16 -0.95
CA ASN A 140 -16.81 -11.70 -1.05
C ASN A 140 -16.31 -11.16 0.28
N LYS A 141 -14.99 -11.15 0.46
CA LYS A 141 -14.37 -10.82 1.74
C LYS A 141 -14.95 -9.52 2.33
N ASP A 142 -15.29 -9.53 3.62
CA ASP A 142 -15.89 -8.39 4.34
C ASP A 142 -17.20 -7.86 3.71
N ASN A 143 -17.83 -8.63 2.81
CA ASN A 143 -18.96 -8.23 1.97
C ASN A 143 -18.76 -6.86 1.28
N PHE A 144 -17.53 -6.57 0.87
CA PHE A 144 -17.16 -5.25 0.37
C PHE A 144 -17.71 -4.93 -1.01
N GLU A 145 -17.72 -5.90 -1.93
CA GLU A 145 -18.25 -5.67 -3.28
C GLU A 145 -19.77 -5.80 -3.28
N ILE A 146 -20.46 -4.86 -3.93
CA ILE A 146 -21.89 -5.02 -4.23
C ILE A 146 -22.01 -5.94 -5.45
N LEU A 147 -22.60 -7.12 -5.24
CA LEU A 147 -22.82 -8.12 -6.28
C LEU A 147 -24.21 -7.97 -6.90
N GLU A 148 -24.29 -8.10 -8.22
CA GLU A 148 -25.51 -7.95 -8.98
C GLU A 148 -25.72 -9.13 -9.93
N TRP A 149 -26.98 -9.55 -10.08
CA TRP A 149 -27.40 -10.52 -11.09
C TRP A 149 -27.97 -9.78 -12.29
N LYS A 150 -27.20 -9.70 -13.37
CA LYS A 150 -27.63 -9.03 -14.61
C LYS A 150 -28.14 -10.03 -15.63
N ASP A 151 -29.23 -9.69 -16.30
CA ASP A 151 -29.82 -10.53 -17.33
C ASP A 151 -28.82 -10.76 -18.49
N GLY A 152 -28.81 -11.99 -18.99
CA GLY A 152 -28.00 -12.40 -20.12
C GLY A 152 -28.72 -13.49 -20.92
N SER A 153 -28.40 -13.57 -22.20
CA SER A 153 -28.92 -14.63 -23.04
C SER A 153 -27.98 -14.94 -24.20
N SER A 154 -28.07 -16.18 -24.71
CA SER A 154 -27.37 -16.59 -25.94
C SER A 154 -25.87 -16.24 -25.97
N GLY A 155 -25.18 -16.40 -24.82
CA GLY A 155 -23.75 -16.13 -24.68
C GLY A 155 -23.40 -14.69 -24.29
N SER A 156 -24.37 -13.78 -24.19
CA SER A 156 -24.10 -12.41 -23.72
C SER A 156 -23.68 -12.41 -22.25
N VAL A 157 -22.60 -11.71 -21.94
CA VAL A 157 -22.13 -11.48 -20.57
C VAL A 157 -21.81 -10.00 -20.39
N PRO A 158 -22.18 -9.39 -19.24
CA PRO A 158 -21.77 -8.02 -18.92
C PRO A 158 -20.25 -7.90 -18.81
N LYS A 159 -19.71 -6.69 -19.06
CA LYS A 159 -18.25 -6.44 -18.93
C LYS A 159 -17.72 -6.70 -17.53
N SER A 160 -18.53 -6.42 -16.50
CA SER A 160 -18.19 -6.62 -15.09
C SER A 160 -18.46 -8.02 -14.57
N ALA A 161 -18.64 -9.00 -15.47
CA ALA A 161 -18.89 -10.39 -15.11
C ALA A 161 -17.64 -11.04 -14.53
N PHE A 162 -17.83 -11.74 -13.41
CA PHE A 162 -16.74 -12.43 -12.74
C PHE A 162 -16.39 -13.72 -13.46
N ARG A 163 -15.14 -13.82 -13.93
CA ARG A 163 -14.61 -15.00 -14.63
C ARG A 163 -14.21 -16.09 -13.65
N THR A 164 -14.48 -17.34 -14.01
CA THR A 164 -14.18 -18.50 -13.17
C THR A 164 -12.69 -18.85 -13.16
N CYS A 165 -12.06 -18.78 -14.34
CA CYS A 165 -10.66 -19.10 -14.56
C CYS A 165 -10.00 -18.11 -15.56
N PRO A 166 -8.70 -17.82 -15.40
CA PRO A 166 -7.95 -17.05 -16.39
C PRO A 166 -7.97 -17.75 -17.76
N GLY A 167 -8.19 -16.99 -18.83
CA GLY A 167 -8.18 -17.51 -20.22
C GLY A 167 -9.45 -18.25 -20.66
N GLU A 168 -10.38 -18.53 -19.74
CA GLU A 168 -11.65 -19.17 -20.06
C GLU A 168 -12.82 -18.17 -20.02
N GLU A 169 -13.71 -18.28 -21.00
CA GLU A 169 -14.94 -17.48 -21.04
C GLU A 169 -16.11 -18.21 -20.36
N VAL A 170 -15.84 -18.68 -19.14
CA VAL A 170 -16.80 -19.36 -18.27
C VAL A 170 -17.11 -18.48 -17.06
N TYR A 171 -18.39 -18.19 -16.88
CA TYR A 171 -18.87 -17.24 -15.88
C TYR A 171 -19.87 -17.88 -14.93
N VAL A 172 -19.98 -17.33 -13.73
CA VAL A 172 -20.98 -17.74 -12.75
C VAL A 172 -22.36 -17.26 -13.21
N GLY A 173 -23.31 -18.19 -13.33
CA GLY A 173 -24.67 -17.91 -13.75
C GLY A 173 -25.73 -18.48 -12.82
N LYS A 174 -26.94 -17.96 -12.97
CA LYS A 174 -28.15 -18.56 -12.41
C LYS A 174 -29.32 -18.46 -13.36
N ASN A 175 -30.32 -19.30 -13.16
CA ASN A 175 -31.66 -19.10 -13.67
C ASN A 175 -32.68 -19.40 -12.57
N LYS A 176 -33.97 -19.53 -12.92
CA LYS A 176 -35.03 -19.83 -11.94
C LYS A 176 -34.88 -21.19 -11.23
N TYR A 177 -34.03 -22.08 -11.71
CA TYR A 177 -33.85 -23.44 -11.17
C TYR A 177 -32.60 -23.57 -10.29
N GLY A 178 -31.64 -22.64 -10.38
CA GLY A 178 -30.44 -22.66 -9.55
C GLY A 178 -29.19 -22.07 -10.20
N LEU A 179 -28.04 -22.39 -9.60
CA LEU A 179 -26.70 -21.96 -10.01
C LEU A 179 -26.05 -22.92 -11.01
N GLY A 180 -25.20 -22.37 -11.86
CA GLY A 180 -24.41 -23.14 -12.82
C GLY A 180 -23.41 -22.26 -13.56
N LYS A 181 -22.99 -22.70 -14.74
CA LYS A 181 -21.97 -22.03 -15.54
C LYS A 181 -22.56 -21.45 -16.83
N VAL A 182 -22.13 -20.25 -17.20
CA VAL A 182 -22.40 -19.65 -18.52
C VAL A 182 -21.15 -19.83 -19.37
N VAL A 183 -21.29 -20.49 -20.51
CA VAL A 183 -20.22 -20.67 -21.50
C VAL A 183 -20.57 -19.82 -22.71
N THR A 184 -19.83 -18.73 -22.92
CA THR A 184 -20.10 -17.75 -23.99
C THR A 184 -19.96 -18.36 -25.38
N LYS A 185 -18.94 -19.22 -25.57
CA LYS A 185 -18.67 -19.93 -26.83
C LYS A 185 -19.85 -20.80 -27.26
N ASP A 186 -20.44 -21.51 -26.31
CA ASP A 186 -21.60 -22.38 -26.52
C ASP A 186 -22.92 -21.58 -26.56
N LYS A 187 -22.89 -20.32 -26.11
CA LYS A 187 -24.04 -19.43 -26.00
C LYS A 187 -25.11 -19.94 -25.02
N VAL A 188 -24.68 -20.67 -23.98
CA VAL A 188 -25.58 -21.45 -23.12
C VAL A 188 -25.19 -21.31 -21.63
N PHE A 189 -26.22 -21.32 -20.79
CA PHE A 189 -26.11 -21.59 -19.36
C PHE A 189 -26.36 -23.08 -19.09
N TYR A 190 -25.42 -23.74 -18.43
CA TYR A 190 -25.53 -25.13 -18.01
C TYR A 190 -25.82 -25.22 -16.51
N LEU A 191 -26.84 -26.00 -16.17
CA LEU A 191 -27.30 -26.27 -14.80
C LEU A 191 -27.08 -27.75 -14.47
N PRO A 192 -26.40 -28.08 -13.37
CA PRO A 192 -26.36 -29.45 -12.86
C PRO A 192 -27.64 -29.78 -12.10
N TRP A 193 -28.29 -30.88 -12.47
CA TRP A 193 -29.46 -31.37 -11.75
C TRP A 193 -29.51 -32.90 -11.71
N LYS A 194 -29.46 -33.46 -10.50
CA LYS A 194 -29.29 -34.90 -10.25
C LYS A 194 -28.04 -35.41 -11.00
N ASP A 195 -28.21 -36.26 -12.01
CA ASP A 195 -27.13 -36.86 -12.79
C ASP A 195 -27.00 -36.24 -14.20
N SER A 196 -27.76 -35.19 -14.50
CA SER A 196 -27.87 -34.60 -15.84
C SER A 196 -27.50 -33.12 -15.89
N GLU A 197 -26.94 -32.70 -17.02
CA GLU A 197 -26.71 -31.30 -17.35
C GLU A 197 -27.88 -30.76 -18.18
N TYR A 198 -28.43 -29.63 -17.77
CA TYR A 198 -29.51 -28.95 -18.49
C TYR A 198 -28.99 -27.65 -19.10
N SER A 199 -29.36 -27.37 -20.34
CA SER A 199 -28.95 -26.17 -21.07
C SER A 199 -30.10 -25.17 -21.22
N TYR A 200 -29.80 -23.89 -21.01
CA TYR A 200 -30.74 -22.80 -21.16
C TYR A 200 -30.10 -21.63 -21.90
N LYS A 201 -30.90 -20.95 -22.74
CA LYS A 201 -30.46 -19.73 -23.44
C LYS A 201 -30.66 -18.45 -22.64
N GLY A 202 -31.55 -18.45 -21.64
CA GLY A 202 -31.82 -17.30 -20.77
C GLY A 202 -31.33 -17.55 -19.36
N TYR A 203 -30.59 -16.58 -18.81
CA TYR A 203 -29.92 -16.69 -17.52
C TYR A 203 -29.62 -15.30 -16.94
N LYS A 204 -29.12 -15.26 -15.71
CA LYS A 204 -28.49 -14.08 -15.12
C LYS A 204 -27.03 -14.39 -14.82
N VAL A 205 -26.15 -13.42 -15.02
CA VAL A 205 -24.70 -13.53 -14.76
C VAL A 205 -24.37 -12.78 -13.49
N LEU A 206 -23.50 -13.34 -12.65
CA LEU A 206 -22.98 -12.66 -11.47
C LEU A 206 -21.98 -11.58 -11.91
N THR A 207 -22.20 -10.37 -11.43
CA THR A 207 -21.39 -9.20 -11.76
C THR A 207 -21.05 -8.40 -10.52
N ILE A 208 -19.98 -7.62 -10.59
CA ILE A 208 -19.68 -6.57 -9.61
C ILE A 208 -20.36 -5.29 -10.07
N ASN A 209 -20.97 -4.55 -9.14
CA ASN A 209 -21.49 -3.22 -9.41
C ASN A 209 -20.34 -2.24 -9.70
N GLU A 210 -20.32 -1.67 -10.89
CA GLU A 210 -19.29 -0.71 -11.33
C GLU A 210 -19.71 0.76 -11.19
N ASN A 211 -20.92 1.03 -10.69
CA ASN A 211 -21.45 2.37 -10.47
C ASN A 211 -20.82 2.98 -9.19
N ILE A 212 -19.51 3.14 -9.21
CA ILE A 212 -18.72 3.68 -8.11
C ILE A 212 -18.50 5.16 -8.37
N ILE A 213 -18.99 6.01 -7.47
CA ILE A 213 -18.85 7.47 -7.57
C ILE A 213 -17.46 7.92 -7.09
N SER A 214 -17.03 7.41 -5.94
CA SER A 214 -15.81 7.86 -5.28
C SER A 214 -15.25 6.83 -4.31
N GLN A 215 -13.97 6.98 -4.03
CA GLN A 215 -13.28 6.21 -2.99
C GLN A 215 -12.52 7.15 -2.06
N GLN A 216 -12.40 6.75 -0.79
CA GLN A 216 -11.64 7.48 0.21
C GLN A 216 -10.83 6.51 1.06
N ILE A 217 -9.55 6.81 1.22
CA ILE A 217 -8.65 6.14 2.15
C ILE A 217 -8.48 7.07 3.35
N ASP A 218 -8.78 6.59 4.55
CA ASP A 218 -8.59 7.33 5.79
C ASP A 218 -8.20 6.39 6.94
N ASN A 219 -8.07 6.94 8.15
CA ASN A 219 -7.64 6.21 9.34
C ASN A 219 -6.33 5.44 9.11
N VAL A 220 -5.35 6.11 8.50
CA VAL A 220 -4.06 5.51 8.17
C VAL A 220 -3.22 5.36 9.44
N VAL A 221 -2.79 4.14 9.71
CA VAL A 221 -1.94 3.79 10.85
C VAL A 221 -0.63 3.22 10.34
N TYR A 222 0.46 3.96 10.57
CA TYR A 222 1.81 3.56 10.18
C TYR A 222 2.50 2.74 11.27
N TYR A 223 3.14 1.65 10.89
CA TYR A 223 3.95 0.81 11.78
C TYR A 223 5.42 1.27 11.72
N THR A 224 5.73 2.37 12.40
CA THR A 224 7.06 3.01 12.38
C THR A 224 8.15 2.13 12.98
N ASP A 225 7.79 1.25 13.92
CA ASP A 225 8.66 0.21 14.49
C ASP A 225 9.17 -0.80 13.45
N LYS A 226 8.44 -0.97 12.34
CA LYS A 226 8.76 -1.86 11.22
C LYS A 226 9.28 -1.10 10.00
N SER A 227 9.59 0.19 10.16
CA SER A 227 10.10 1.01 9.07
C SER A 227 11.50 0.54 8.64
N LYS A 228 11.80 0.73 7.35
CA LYS A 228 13.12 0.51 6.78
C LYS A 228 13.62 1.83 6.20
N ILE A 229 14.78 2.25 6.66
CA ILE A 229 15.48 3.44 6.16
C ILE A 229 16.70 2.95 5.38
N ILE A 230 16.78 3.31 4.11
CA ILE A 230 17.90 2.97 3.22
C ILE A 230 18.61 4.26 2.84
N SER A 231 19.86 4.40 3.26
CA SER A 231 20.70 5.55 2.91
C SER A 231 21.26 5.42 1.50
N TYR A 232 21.13 6.48 0.70
CA TYR A 232 21.84 6.59 -0.57
C TYR A 232 23.22 7.22 -0.37
N PRO A 233 24.17 7.00 -1.31
CA PRO A 233 25.41 7.76 -1.34
C PRO A 233 25.14 9.27 -1.38
N PRO A 234 25.98 10.08 -0.71
CA PRO A 234 25.83 11.52 -0.75
C PRO A 234 26.03 12.05 -2.18
N GLU A 235 25.17 12.98 -2.58
CA GLU A 235 25.26 13.66 -3.87
C GLU A 235 25.91 15.03 -3.69
N ILE A 236 26.97 15.33 -4.45
CA ILE A 236 27.54 16.67 -4.51
C ILE A 236 26.57 17.56 -5.29
N ILE A 237 26.02 18.57 -4.62
CA ILE A 237 25.04 19.49 -5.20
C ILE A 237 25.66 20.80 -5.66
N ARG A 238 26.81 21.18 -5.08
CA ARG A 238 27.59 22.36 -5.47
C ARG A 238 29.04 22.21 -5.02
N GLU A 239 29.95 22.65 -5.87
CA GLU A 239 31.35 22.81 -5.54
C GLU A 239 31.77 24.26 -5.81
N THR A 240 32.50 24.84 -4.87
CA THR A 240 32.89 26.24 -4.91
C THR A 240 34.37 26.38 -4.57
N ALA A 241 35.09 27.13 -5.39
CA ALA A 241 36.47 27.49 -5.13
C ALA A 241 36.62 29.01 -4.94
N ILE A 242 37.64 29.39 -4.19
CA ILE A 242 38.19 30.74 -4.14
C ILE A 242 39.71 30.63 -4.16
N THR A 243 40.34 31.41 -5.03
CA THR A 243 41.79 31.54 -5.11
C THR A 243 42.17 32.96 -4.72
N ASN A 244 43.05 33.08 -3.74
CA ASN A 244 43.53 34.35 -3.24
C ASN A 244 44.95 34.62 -3.77
N TYR A 245 45.09 35.59 -4.67
CA TYR A 245 46.38 36.09 -5.17
C TYR A 245 46.88 37.32 -4.40
N GLU A 246 46.10 37.82 -3.45
CA GLU A 246 46.43 38.99 -2.64
C GLU A 246 47.19 38.59 -1.37
N CYS A 247 47.81 39.58 -0.74
CA CYS A 247 48.56 39.40 0.51
C CYS A 247 47.76 39.59 1.79
N SER A 248 46.44 39.77 1.65
CA SER A 248 45.50 39.78 2.78
C SER A 248 44.49 38.64 2.63
N PRO A 249 43.98 38.04 3.73
CA PRO A 249 42.95 37.02 3.65
C PRO A 249 41.66 37.55 3.00
N VAL A 250 41.04 36.73 2.15
CA VAL A 250 39.77 37.06 1.48
C VAL A 250 38.68 36.09 1.89
N VAL A 251 37.45 36.59 1.99
CA VAL A 251 36.30 35.80 2.44
C VAL A 251 35.26 35.69 1.33
N LYS A 252 34.79 34.48 1.07
CA LYS A 252 33.66 34.20 0.18
C LYS A 252 32.55 33.50 0.95
N THR A 253 31.37 34.10 0.93
CA THR A 253 30.16 33.44 1.42
C THR A 253 29.46 32.80 0.23
N ASP A 254 29.28 31.49 0.27
CA ASP A 254 28.53 30.75 -0.74
C ASP A 254 27.24 30.23 -0.13
N SER A 255 26.12 30.53 -0.77
CA SER A 255 24.78 30.12 -0.31
C SER A 255 24.08 29.31 -1.38
N LEU A 256 23.48 28.21 -0.98
CA LEU A 256 22.61 27.38 -1.80
C LEU A 256 21.19 27.42 -1.24
N SER A 257 20.23 27.75 -2.10
CA SER A 257 18.80 27.56 -1.86
C SER A 257 18.27 26.73 -3.00
N LYS A 258 17.77 25.53 -2.74
CA LYS A 258 17.23 24.68 -3.80
C LYS A 258 15.94 24.02 -3.36
N THR A 259 14.97 24.06 -4.26
CA THR A 259 13.67 23.44 -4.09
C THR A 259 13.72 22.03 -4.66
N TYR A 260 13.20 21.06 -3.92
CA TYR A 260 13.22 19.66 -4.36
C TYR A 260 11.87 19.00 -4.17
N GLN A 261 11.55 18.17 -5.15
CA GLN A 261 10.33 17.40 -5.24
C GLN A 261 10.52 16.05 -4.55
N VAL A 262 9.82 15.83 -3.44
CA VAL A 262 9.78 14.52 -2.75
C VAL A 262 8.63 13.74 -3.33
N GLU A 263 8.91 12.59 -3.92
CA GLU A 263 7.89 11.65 -4.41
C GLU A 263 7.48 10.71 -3.26
N GLN A 264 6.17 10.64 -3.03
CA GLN A 264 5.54 9.84 -1.98
C GLN A 264 4.48 8.92 -2.58
N THR A 265 4.54 7.65 -2.24
CA THR A 265 3.64 6.63 -2.81
C THR A 265 3.06 5.77 -1.70
N TRP A 266 1.74 5.60 -1.71
CA TRP A 266 1.05 4.59 -0.90
C TRP A 266 0.76 3.40 -1.78
N ASP A 267 1.66 2.42 -1.76
CA ASP A 267 1.40 1.15 -2.42
C ASP A 267 0.40 0.37 -1.57
N ASN A 268 -0.80 0.20 -2.10
CA ASN A 268 -1.92 -0.41 -1.41
C ASN A 268 -2.19 -1.79 -1.96
N THR A 269 -2.69 -2.69 -1.11
CA THR A 269 -3.36 -3.89 -1.58
C THR A 269 -4.44 -3.55 -2.60
N TYR A 270 -4.52 -4.36 -3.64
CA TYR A 270 -5.24 -4.20 -4.89
C TYR A 270 -6.72 -3.78 -4.84
N SER A 271 -7.38 -3.61 -3.69
CA SER A 271 -8.81 -3.32 -3.57
C SER A 271 -9.25 -1.92 -4.04
N VAL A 272 -8.33 -1.04 -4.45
CA VAL A 272 -8.66 0.29 -5.00
C VAL A 272 -8.96 0.19 -6.49
N LYS A 273 -10.15 0.62 -6.94
CA LYS A 273 -10.58 0.51 -8.34
C LYS A 273 -9.94 1.63 -9.16
N PHE A 274 -9.31 1.26 -10.26
CA PHE A 274 -8.68 2.22 -11.16
C PHE A 274 -9.74 3.01 -11.96
N GLY A 275 -9.45 4.27 -12.29
CA GLY A 275 -10.36 5.15 -13.01
C GLY A 275 -11.46 5.79 -12.15
N VAL A 276 -11.55 5.43 -10.87
CA VAL A 276 -12.47 6.05 -9.91
C VAL A 276 -11.74 7.16 -9.15
N LYS A 277 -12.41 8.30 -8.94
CA LYS A 277 -11.89 9.40 -8.13
C LYS A 277 -11.61 8.91 -6.70
N THR A 278 -10.34 8.92 -6.30
CA THR A 278 -9.90 8.43 -5.00
C THR A 278 -9.14 9.53 -4.25
N SER A 279 -9.47 9.75 -2.97
CA SER A 279 -8.70 10.60 -2.06
C SER A 279 -8.06 9.79 -0.95
N ILE A 280 -6.97 10.30 -0.40
CA ILE A 280 -6.36 9.79 0.84
C ILE A 280 -6.24 10.92 1.85
N LYS A 281 -6.65 10.67 3.10
CA LYS A 281 -6.43 11.56 4.23
C LYS A 281 -5.49 10.88 5.22
N ALA A 282 -4.26 11.39 5.31
CA ALA A 282 -3.21 10.81 6.13
C ALA A 282 -2.13 11.84 6.49
N GLY A 283 -1.50 11.65 7.64
CA GLY A 283 -0.21 12.26 7.94
C GLY A 283 0.89 11.67 7.06
N ILE A 284 1.92 12.48 6.79
CA ILE A 284 3.08 12.12 5.98
C ILE A 284 4.20 11.69 6.94
N PRO A 285 4.70 10.44 6.85
CA PRO A 285 5.87 10.01 7.62
C PRO A 285 7.14 10.76 7.20
N PHE A 286 7.98 11.17 8.15
CA PHE A 286 9.27 11.82 7.90
C PHE A 286 10.36 11.35 8.89
N ILE A 287 11.62 11.40 8.46
CA ILE A 287 12.77 10.96 9.25
C ILE A 287 13.30 12.10 10.13
N THR A 288 13.53 11.80 11.40
CA THR A 288 14.17 12.67 12.40
C THR A 288 15.32 11.95 13.09
N GLU A 289 16.05 12.65 13.97
CA GLU A 289 17.07 12.05 14.83
C GLU A 289 16.51 11.00 15.81
N ALA A 290 15.24 11.17 16.24
CA ALA A 290 14.56 10.26 17.15
C ALA A 290 13.92 9.05 16.45
N GLY A 291 13.93 9.02 15.12
CA GLY A 291 13.31 7.98 14.30
C GLY A 291 12.27 8.55 13.33
N VAL A 292 11.27 7.74 12.99
CA VAL A 292 10.21 8.14 12.04
C VAL A 292 9.06 8.78 12.80
N GLU A 293 8.73 10.02 12.44
CA GLU A 293 7.57 10.77 12.95
C GLU A 293 6.52 10.94 11.85
N ILE A 294 5.31 11.38 12.22
CA ILE A 294 4.16 11.51 11.31
C ILE A 294 3.63 12.94 11.42
N SER A 295 3.44 13.61 10.28
CA SER A 295 2.88 14.97 10.24
C SER A 295 1.39 15.01 10.62
N THR A 296 0.83 16.22 10.71
CA THR A 296 -0.63 16.39 10.70
C THR A 296 -1.24 15.85 9.42
N ASP A 297 -2.47 15.36 9.51
CA ASP A 297 -3.20 14.83 8.36
C ASP A 297 -3.37 15.87 7.24
N VAL A 298 -3.05 15.46 6.01
CA VAL A 298 -3.36 16.20 4.79
C VAL A 298 -4.29 15.37 3.92
N THR A 299 -5.10 16.04 3.08
CA THR A 299 -5.96 15.35 2.10
C THR A 299 -5.36 15.50 0.71
N LEU A 300 -5.06 14.37 0.08
CA LEU A 300 -4.37 14.29 -1.20
C LEU A 300 -5.26 13.53 -2.20
N GLN A 301 -5.16 13.89 -3.47
CA GLN A 301 -5.76 13.07 -4.53
C GLN A 301 -4.91 11.81 -4.70
N PHE A 302 -5.49 10.65 -4.42
CA PHE A 302 -4.79 9.38 -4.53
C PHE A 302 -4.78 8.91 -5.97
N THR A 303 -3.62 8.47 -6.42
CA THR A 303 -3.45 7.82 -7.71
C THR A 303 -2.63 6.56 -7.47
N ARG A 304 -3.06 5.42 -8.03
CA ARG A 304 -2.47 4.07 -7.79
C ARG A 304 -0.95 3.99 -8.07
N ARG A 305 -0.37 4.99 -8.76
CA ARG A 305 1.07 5.16 -9.00
C ARG A 305 1.54 6.62 -8.98
N GLY A 306 0.68 7.56 -8.62
CA GLY A 306 1.10 8.97 -8.69
C GLY A 306 1.69 9.39 -7.36
N SER A 307 2.78 10.11 -7.50
CA SER A 307 3.50 10.68 -6.41
C SER A 307 2.91 12.01 -6.01
N VAL A 308 2.75 12.19 -4.71
CA VAL A 308 2.62 13.56 -4.20
C VAL A 308 4.01 14.14 -4.20
N VAL A 309 4.13 15.30 -4.82
CA VAL A 309 5.37 16.03 -5.00
C VAL A 309 5.36 17.23 -4.07
N GLU A 310 6.05 17.11 -2.95
CA GLU A 310 6.27 18.25 -2.05
C GLU A 310 7.56 18.97 -2.41
N SER A 311 7.52 20.30 -2.39
CA SER A 311 8.66 21.16 -2.66
C SER A 311 9.34 21.60 -1.36
N ILE A 312 10.44 20.97 -0.98
CA ILE A 312 11.23 21.35 0.19
C ILE A 312 12.33 22.32 -0.24
N ILE A 313 12.47 23.45 0.48
CA ILE A 313 13.52 24.44 0.25
C ILE A 313 14.57 24.30 1.35
N ASP A 314 15.72 23.71 1.02
CA ASP A 314 16.88 23.69 1.90
C ASP A 314 17.75 24.91 1.62
N LYS A 315 18.12 25.64 2.67
CA LYS A 315 19.08 26.76 2.61
C LYS A 315 20.33 26.44 3.41
N VAL A 316 21.48 26.41 2.75
CA VAL A 316 22.79 26.23 3.40
C VAL A 316 23.74 27.32 2.94
N SER A 317 24.48 27.90 3.88
CA SER A 317 25.53 28.87 3.60
C SER A 317 26.84 28.44 4.25
N VAL A 318 27.94 28.57 3.52
CA VAL A 318 29.29 28.35 4.03
C VAL A 318 30.15 29.58 3.79
N GLN A 319 30.96 29.94 4.79
CA GLN A 319 31.95 30.99 4.67
C GLN A 319 33.33 30.36 4.47
N ILE A 320 33.99 30.70 3.37
CA ILE A 320 35.32 30.21 3.01
C ILE A 320 36.30 31.37 3.20
N ASN A 321 37.24 31.21 4.12
CA ASN A 321 38.33 32.18 4.34
C ASN A 321 39.59 31.66 3.65
N ALA A 322 40.04 32.36 2.60
CA ALA A 322 41.22 32.01 1.84
C ALA A 322 42.44 32.85 2.29
N PRO A 323 43.45 32.23 2.90
CA PRO A 323 44.70 32.91 3.22
C PRO A 323 45.43 33.40 1.96
N PRO A 324 46.41 34.30 2.10
CA PRO A 324 47.26 34.74 0.98
C PRO A 324 47.85 33.57 0.19
N ASN A 325 47.87 33.70 -1.14
CA ASN A 325 48.47 32.73 -2.07
C ASN A 325 47.94 31.28 -1.91
N ARG A 326 46.68 31.15 -1.50
CA ARG A 326 46.01 29.86 -1.32
C ARG A 326 44.76 29.76 -2.18
N THR A 327 44.50 28.54 -2.65
CA THR A 327 43.19 28.14 -3.19
C THR A 327 42.48 27.29 -2.16
N CYS A 328 41.24 27.68 -1.82
CA CYS A 328 40.38 26.92 -0.94
C CYS A 328 39.16 26.44 -1.72
N THR A 329 38.75 25.19 -1.48
CA THR A 329 37.57 24.60 -2.08
C THR A 329 36.58 24.18 -0.99
N ALA A 330 35.30 24.25 -1.31
CA ALA A 330 34.24 23.74 -0.46
C ALA A 330 33.23 22.97 -1.31
N THR A 331 32.73 21.87 -0.76
CA THR A 331 31.74 21.00 -1.40
C THR A 331 30.50 20.95 -0.55
N MET A 332 29.35 21.24 -1.14
CA MET A 332 28.05 21.00 -0.54
C MET A 332 27.52 19.65 -1.01
N MET A 333 27.20 18.79 -0.05
CA MET A 333 26.70 17.43 -0.27
C MET A 333 25.30 17.28 0.31
N ARG A 334 24.49 16.44 -0.32
CA ARG A 334 23.14 16.11 0.10
C ARG A 334 23.02 14.63 0.40
N TYR A 335 22.31 14.33 1.48
CA TYR A 335 21.99 12.97 1.87
C TYR A 335 20.52 12.66 1.56
N LYS A 336 20.29 11.56 0.84
CA LYS A 336 18.94 11.06 0.53
C LYS A 336 18.71 9.74 1.24
N TYR A 337 17.49 9.52 1.67
CA TYR A 337 17.06 8.33 2.37
C TYR A 337 15.78 7.82 1.75
N LYS A 338 15.72 6.53 1.43
CA LYS A 338 14.46 5.86 1.10
C LYS A 338 13.83 5.37 2.40
N LEU A 339 12.60 5.80 2.64
CA LEU A 339 11.78 5.39 3.79
C LEU A 339 10.66 4.47 3.31
N ASN A 340 10.60 3.28 3.90
CA ASN A 340 9.53 2.32 3.68
C ASN A 340 8.81 2.04 4.99
N VAL A 341 7.51 2.33 5.08
CA VAL A 341 6.71 2.15 6.29
C VAL A 341 5.46 1.33 5.98
N PRO A 342 5.33 0.11 6.53
CA PRO A 342 4.09 -0.64 6.44
C PRO A 342 2.94 0.12 7.12
N PHE A 343 1.73 0.05 6.57
CA PHE A 343 0.56 0.68 7.16
C PHE A 343 -0.72 -0.16 7.03
N THR A 344 -1.70 0.18 7.86
CA THR A 344 -3.12 -0.16 7.64
C THR A 344 -3.92 1.11 7.38
N ALA A 345 -5.01 1.00 6.63
CA ALA A 345 -5.93 2.09 6.39
C ALA A 345 -7.35 1.56 6.19
N ARG A 346 -8.35 2.44 6.30
CA ARG A 346 -9.73 2.12 5.94
C ARG A 346 -10.00 2.65 4.53
N LEU A 347 -10.45 1.76 3.64
CA LEU A 347 -10.97 2.11 2.33
C LEU A 347 -12.48 2.19 2.38
N SER A 348 -13.04 3.33 1.99
CA SER A 348 -14.47 3.54 1.78
C SER A 348 -14.77 3.66 0.29
N ARG A 349 -15.84 3.02 -0.17
CA ARG A 349 -16.33 3.07 -1.55
C ARG A 349 -17.79 3.48 -1.56
N THR A 350 -18.08 4.59 -2.25
CA THR A 350 -19.42 5.13 -2.39
C THR A 350 -19.98 4.79 -3.76
N TYR A 351 -21.16 4.17 -3.80
CA TYR A 351 -21.84 3.76 -5.01
C TYR A 351 -22.93 4.75 -5.42
N GLY A 352 -23.37 4.68 -6.68
CA GLY A 352 -24.38 5.57 -7.25
C GLY A 352 -25.76 5.52 -6.60
N ASN A 353 -26.05 4.44 -5.89
CA ASN A 353 -27.26 4.29 -5.07
C ASN A 353 -27.13 4.95 -3.67
N GLY A 354 -25.99 5.57 -3.36
CA GLY A 354 -25.69 6.17 -2.06
C GLY A 354 -25.13 5.20 -1.01
N GLU A 355 -25.04 3.90 -1.32
CA GLU A 355 -24.47 2.91 -0.41
C GLU A 355 -22.96 3.10 -0.27
N VAL A 356 -22.47 2.95 0.96
CA VAL A 356 -21.04 3.03 1.29
C VAL A 356 -20.58 1.70 1.86
N LYS A 357 -19.58 1.10 1.21
CA LYS A 357 -18.90 -0.11 1.68
C LYS A 357 -17.52 0.25 2.21
N THR A 358 -17.09 -0.41 3.27
CA THR A 358 -15.79 -0.16 3.90
C THR A 358 -15.02 -1.44 4.14
N LEU A 359 -13.70 -1.43 3.91
CA LEU A 359 -12.80 -2.49 4.38
C LEU A 359 -11.52 -1.91 4.97
N TYR A 360 -10.76 -2.73 5.68
CA TYR A 360 -9.38 -2.40 6.06
C TYR A 360 -8.40 -2.95 5.02
N ILE A 361 -7.51 -2.08 4.56
CA ILE A 361 -6.45 -2.39 3.61
C ILE A 361 -5.09 -2.30 4.30
N THR A 362 -4.12 -2.99 3.74
CA THR A 362 -2.72 -2.90 4.16
C THR A 362 -1.87 -2.41 2.99
N GLY A 363 -0.76 -1.77 3.28
CA GLY A 363 0.13 -1.27 2.24
C GLY A 363 1.52 -0.96 2.76
N THR A 364 2.36 -0.48 1.85
CA THR A 364 3.66 0.11 2.18
C THR A 364 3.69 1.53 1.67
N TYR A 365 4.01 2.46 2.56
CA TYR A 365 4.34 3.83 2.20
C TYR A 365 5.81 3.87 1.79
N ASP A 366 6.09 4.32 0.58
CA ASP A 366 7.44 4.50 0.03
C ASP A 366 7.67 6.00 -0.23
N SER A 367 8.80 6.52 0.24
CA SER A 367 9.20 7.90 -0.02
C SER A 367 10.72 8.03 -0.14
N ILE A 368 11.18 8.92 -1.02
CA ILE A 368 12.59 9.35 -1.07
C ILE A 368 12.69 10.71 -0.41
N GLN A 369 13.19 10.72 0.82
CA GLN A 369 13.33 11.91 1.61
C GLN A 369 14.75 12.45 1.53
N VAL A 370 14.84 13.74 1.74
CA VAL A 370 16.10 14.44 1.86
C VAL A 370 16.33 14.63 3.35
N GLY A 371 17.48 14.16 3.82
CA GLY A 371 17.92 14.47 5.17
C GLY A 371 18.80 15.70 5.18
N GLU A 372 19.98 15.58 5.77
CA GLU A 372 20.89 16.70 5.97
C GLU A 372 21.54 17.18 4.65
N VAL A 373 21.83 18.48 4.59
CA VAL A 373 22.74 19.07 3.61
C VAL A 373 23.99 19.54 4.35
N ARG A 374 25.16 19.02 3.96
CA ARG A 374 26.44 19.32 4.60
C ARG A 374 27.32 20.16 3.69
N ALA A 375 27.98 21.17 4.23
CA ALA A 375 29.06 21.87 3.55
C ALA A 375 30.40 21.44 4.16
N VAL A 376 31.33 20.98 3.33
CA VAL A 376 32.68 20.58 3.73
C VAL A 376 33.68 21.54 3.10
N VAL A 377 34.48 22.21 3.93
CA VAL A 377 35.60 23.04 3.48
C VAL A 377 36.86 22.17 3.47
N HIS A 378 37.50 22.06 2.31
CA HIS A 378 38.74 21.31 2.14
C HIS A 378 39.95 22.14 2.56
N ARG A 379 41.05 21.46 2.87
CA ARG A 379 42.31 22.13 3.22
C ARG A 379 42.82 22.93 2.01
N CYS A 380 43.15 24.21 2.23
CA CYS A 380 43.59 25.08 1.15
C CYS A 380 44.99 24.73 0.64
N GLU A 381 45.14 24.75 -0.68
CA GLU A 381 46.36 24.40 -1.39
C GLU A 381 47.16 25.65 -1.80
N LEU A 382 48.47 25.51 -1.94
CA LEU A 382 49.33 26.59 -2.43
C LEU A 382 49.07 26.85 -3.91
N VAL A 383 49.04 28.12 -4.29
CA VAL A 383 49.01 28.53 -5.69
C VAL A 383 50.42 28.44 -6.26
N THR A 384 50.61 27.62 -7.30
CA THR A 384 51.95 27.25 -7.82
C THR A 384 52.73 28.39 -8.48
N ASN A 385 52.10 29.54 -8.77
CA ASN A 385 52.72 30.70 -9.43
C ASN A 385 52.37 32.05 -8.75
N ALA A 386 52.09 32.05 -7.45
CA ALA A 386 51.76 33.29 -6.76
C ALA A 386 53.01 34.09 -6.37
N ASN A 387 52.95 35.42 -6.54
CA ASN A 387 54.02 36.31 -6.09
C ASN A 387 54.19 36.21 -4.56
N PRO A 388 55.42 36.23 -4.03
CA PRO A 388 55.65 36.22 -2.60
C PRO A 388 54.95 37.41 -1.94
N CYS A 389 54.30 37.16 -0.81
CA CYS A 389 53.76 38.24 -0.01
C CYS A 389 54.85 38.86 0.87
N PRO A 390 54.91 40.19 0.97
CA PRO A 390 55.93 40.91 1.74
C PRO A 390 55.96 40.55 3.22
#